data_AF-A0A2E6F306-F1
#
_entry.id   AF-A0A2E6F306-F1
#
_cell.length_a   1.000
_cell.length_b   1.000
_cell.length_c   1.000
_cell.angle_alpha   90.00
_cell.angle_beta   90.00
_cell.angle_gamma   90.00
#
_symmetry.space_group_name_H-M   'P 1'
#
loop_
_entity.id
_entity.type
_entity.pdbx_description
1 polymer ?
#
loop_
_entity_poly.entity_id
_entity_poly.type
_entity_poly.pdbx_seq_one_letter_code
_entity_poly.pdbx_strand_id
1 'polypeptide(L)'
;MLGASILVITIYNVEVGIVKDIHTENTPRYKLDIPAFITSDECSDSTVSAGFAKGNPADCARSVSVWETPDFLGIGVGIGLILLSRKFKSNVRSRASRGSTERKLKRKRRNAKIRFGFGLGLLSFGFADLNGLTGPNGSLDWSAIIGFPVPAISIDLSLIMYGSFFMYRSMRFLSRTSGAAQMFSEARRKNIGQDDSFFEGGKRSRRKFKGGLESLGKANATVSDLYSQLGLSDYEDDFERNLYDDYSSGDMKVGRTCHLCNGQGCARCNQTGMLD
;
A
#
# COMPACT_ATOMS: atom_id res chain seq x y z
N MET A 1 -10.38 -16.70 9.84
CA MET A 1 -10.33 -18.14 9.55
C MET A 1 -11.69 -18.76 9.71
N LEU A 2 -12.34 -18.63 10.87
CA LEU A 2 -13.71 -19.13 11.11
C LEU A 2 -14.76 -18.73 10.05
N GLY A 3 -14.81 -17.45 9.64
CA GLY A 3 -15.76 -17.03 8.60
C GLY A 3 -15.51 -17.63 7.21
N ALA A 4 -14.25 -17.97 6.89
CA ALA A 4 -13.92 -18.62 5.62
C ALA A 4 -14.26 -20.11 5.65
N SER A 5 -14.03 -20.80 6.78
CA SER A 5 -14.43 -22.20 6.93
C SER A 5 -15.94 -22.37 6.89
N ILE A 6 -16.71 -21.46 7.50
CA ILE A 6 -18.18 -21.50 7.43
C ILE A 6 -18.66 -21.36 5.98
N LEU A 7 -18.09 -20.43 5.21
CA LEU A 7 -18.42 -20.28 3.78
C LEU A 7 -18.11 -21.53 2.96
N VAL A 8 -16.95 -22.14 3.18
CA VAL A 8 -16.57 -23.36 2.48
C VAL A 8 -17.51 -24.50 2.82
N ILE A 9 -17.88 -24.66 4.10
CA ILE A 9 -18.81 -25.69 4.55
C ILE A 9 -20.21 -25.47 3.95
N THR A 10 -20.71 -24.23 3.91
CA THR A 10 -22.03 -23.92 3.33
C THR A 10 -22.07 -24.18 1.83
N ILE A 11 -21.03 -23.78 1.10
CA ILE A 11 -20.95 -24.01 -0.35
C ILE A 11 -20.83 -25.52 -0.64
N TYR A 12 -19.98 -26.22 0.09
CA TYR A 12 -19.83 -27.67 -0.05
C TYR A 12 -21.12 -28.43 0.24
N ASN A 13 -21.88 -28.02 1.26
CA ASN A 13 -23.16 -28.62 1.60
C ASN A 13 -24.19 -28.50 0.47
N VAL A 14 -24.25 -27.33 -0.20
CA VAL A 14 -25.20 -27.10 -1.30
C VAL A 14 -24.76 -27.80 -2.58
N GLU A 15 -23.49 -27.71 -2.96
CA GLU A 15 -23.01 -28.21 -4.26
C GLU A 15 -22.77 -29.72 -4.26
N VAL A 16 -22.28 -30.27 -3.15
CA VAL A 16 -21.84 -31.66 -3.07
C VAL A 16 -22.75 -32.50 -2.17
N GLY A 17 -23.37 -31.90 -1.15
CA GLY A 17 -24.12 -32.63 -0.14
C GLY A 17 -23.21 -33.28 0.91
N ILE A 18 -23.57 -33.10 2.18
CA ILE A 18 -22.82 -33.66 3.32
C ILE A 18 -23.18 -35.12 3.56
N VAL A 19 -24.43 -35.51 3.30
CA VAL A 19 -24.95 -36.84 3.64
C VAL A 19 -25.06 -37.70 2.39
N LYS A 20 -24.70 -38.97 2.51
CA LYS A 20 -24.82 -39.97 1.45
C LYS A 20 -25.89 -40.99 1.83
N ASP A 21 -26.76 -41.32 0.89
CA ASP A 21 -27.57 -42.51 1.02
C ASP A 21 -26.71 -43.75 0.79
N ILE A 22 -26.65 -44.63 1.78
CA ILE A 22 -25.88 -45.89 1.77
C ILE A 22 -26.75 -47.09 1.39
N HIS A 23 -28.07 -46.92 1.27
CA HIS A 23 -29.03 -48.01 1.07
C HIS A 23 -29.49 -48.16 -0.39
N THR A 24 -29.26 -47.15 -1.24
CA THR A 24 -29.61 -47.17 -2.66
C THR A 24 -28.37 -47.45 -3.54
N GLU A 25 -28.49 -48.26 -4.60
CA GLU A 25 -27.37 -48.67 -5.48
C GLU A 25 -26.71 -47.50 -6.23
N ASN A 26 -27.50 -46.48 -6.57
CA ASN A 26 -26.99 -45.16 -6.89
C ASN A 26 -26.83 -44.43 -5.57
N THR A 27 -25.68 -43.82 -5.27
CA THR A 27 -25.43 -43.11 -4.00
C THR A 27 -25.74 -41.61 -4.15
N PRO A 28 -27.01 -41.14 -4.17
CA PRO A 28 -27.31 -39.73 -4.19
C PRO A 28 -26.82 -39.09 -2.90
N ARG A 29 -26.31 -37.87 -3.04
CA ARG A 29 -25.95 -37.03 -1.91
C ARG A 29 -27.06 -36.05 -1.62
N TYR A 30 -27.26 -35.79 -0.34
CA TYR A 30 -28.25 -34.85 0.16
C TYR A 30 -27.56 -33.73 0.94
N LYS A 31 -28.09 -32.52 0.80
CA LYS A 31 -27.70 -31.39 1.63
C LYS A 31 -28.39 -31.52 2.98
N LEU A 32 -27.71 -31.09 4.04
CA LEU A 32 -28.26 -31.11 5.40
C LEU A 32 -28.58 -29.69 5.84
N ASP A 33 -29.77 -29.47 6.40
CA ASP A 33 -30.09 -28.21 7.06
C ASP A 33 -29.31 -28.08 8.37
N ILE A 34 -28.11 -27.48 8.29
CA ILE A 34 -27.19 -27.31 9.42
C ILE A 34 -27.86 -26.62 10.64
N PRO A 35 -28.70 -25.57 10.47
CA PRO A 35 -29.38 -24.97 11.62
C PRO A 35 -30.35 -25.95 12.31
N ALA A 36 -31.17 -26.65 11.53
CA ALA A 36 -32.10 -27.65 12.06
C ALA A 36 -31.34 -28.78 12.77
N PHE A 37 -30.26 -29.28 12.18
CA PHE A 37 -29.41 -30.31 12.78
C PHE A 37 -28.79 -29.89 14.12
N ILE A 38 -28.54 -28.60 14.34
CA ILE A 38 -27.95 -28.09 15.58
C ILE A 38 -29.03 -27.77 16.62
N THR A 39 -30.22 -27.32 16.20
CA THR A 39 -31.23 -26.76 17.11
C THR A 39 -32.44 -27.66 17.37
N SER A 40 -32.75 -28.61 16.48
CA SER A 40 -33.92 -29.48 16.64
C SER A 40 -33.53 -30.94 16.81
N ASP A 41 -34.16 -31.60 17.79
CA ASP A 41 -34.00 -33.03 18.04
C ASP A 41 -34.62 -33.90 16.92
N GLU A 42 -35.46 -33.28 16.07
CA GLU A 42 -36.10 -33.89 14.91
C GLU A 42 -35.08 -34.25 13.81
N CYS A 43 -33.96 -33.53 13.73
CA CYS A 43 -32.89 -33.77 12.77
C CYS A 43 -31.60 -34.19 13.49
N SER A 44 -31.62 -35.41 14.06
CA SER A 44 -30.43 -36.04 14.62
C SER A 44 -29.85 -37.07 13.66
N ASP A 45 -28.59 -37.45 13.86
CA ASP A 45 -27.93 -38.49 13.04
C ASP A 45 -28.77 -39.77 12.98
N SER A 46 -29.41 -40.14 14.11
CA SER A 46 -30.26 -41.31 14.22
C SER A 46 -31.55 -41.22 13.39
N THR A 47 -32.19 -40.05 13.30
CA THR A 47 -33.43 -39.86 12.53
C THR A 47 -33.14 -39.78 11.04
N VAL A 48 -32.01 -39.15 10.68
CA VAL A 48 -31.51 -39.09 9.31
C VAL A 48 -31.17 -40.49 8.79
N SER A 49 -30.41 -41.29 9.55
CA SER A 49 -30.09 -42.67 9.15
C SER A 49 -31.32 -43.57 9.08
N ALA A 50 -32.27 -43.41 10.01
CA ALA A 50 -33.51 -44.18 10.03
C ALA A 50 -34.44 -43.83 8.86
N GLY A 51 -34.41 -42.57 8.40
CA GLY A 51 -35.11 -42.13 7.19
C GLY A 51 -34.58 -42.82 5.94
N PHE A 52 -33.26 -42.79 5.75
CA PHE A 52 -32.62 -43.48 4.62
C PHE A 52 -32.87 -45.00 4.63
N ALA A 53 -32.87 -45.63 5.81
CA ALA A 53 -33.20 -47.06 5.94
C ALA A 53 -34.64 -47.41 5.53
N LYS A 54 -35.57 -46.46 5.63
CA LYS A 54 -36.98 -46.61 5.21
C LYS A 54 -37.24 -46.18 3.77
N GLY A 55 -36.22 -45.72 3.05
CA GLY A 55 -36.34 -45.19 1.69
C GLY A 55 -36.97 -43.79 1.59
N ASN A 56 -37.19 -43.12 2.72
CA ASN A 56 -37.72 -41.75 2.78
C ASN A 56 -36.71 -40.84 3.49
N PRO A 57 -36.04 -39.91 2.78
CA PRO A 57 -35.12 -38.98 3.42
C PRO A 57 -35.85 -38.16 4.50
N ALA A 58 -35.17 -37.89 5.62
CA ALA A 58 -35.71 -37.03 6.67
C ALA A 58 -35.93 -35.60 6.13
N ASP A 59 -36.90 -34.86 6.66
CA ASP A 59 -37.28 -33.51 6.18
C ASP A 59 -36.13 -32.49 6.18
N CYS A 60 -35.07 -32.76 6.96
CA CYS A 60 -33.85 -31.94 7.01
C CYS A 60 -32.76 -32.33 6.01
N ALA A 61 -32.93 -33.45 5.29
CA ALA A 61 -32.08 -33.88 4.18
C ALA A 61 -32.76 -33.50 2.86
N ARG A 62 -32.22 -32.48 2.19
CA ARG A 62 -32.81 -31.92 0.96
C ARG A 62 -31.94 -32.21 -0.27
N SER A 63 -32.48 -31.93 -1.45
CA SER A 63 -31.75 -32.07 -2.71
C SER A 63 -30.56 -31.09 -2.79
N VAL A 64 -29.46 -31.57 -3.36
CA VAL A 64 -28.29 -30.74 -3.68
C VAL A 64 -28.64 -29.70 -4.74
N SER A 65 -27.83 -28.64 -4.86
CA SER A 65 -27.94 -27.52 -5.81
C SER A 65 -29.13 -26.56 -5.66
N VAL A 66 -30.03 -26.82 -4.71
CA VAL A 66 -31.10 -25.88 -4.37
C VAL A 66 -30.65 -24.99 -3.23
N TRP A 67 -30.71 -23.67 -3.42
CA TRP A 67 -30.38 -22.69 -2.39
C TRP A 67 -31.62 -22.30 -1.59
N GLU A 68 -31.56 -22.39 -0.28
CA GLU A 68 -32.68 -22.04 0.60
C GLU A 68 -32.26 -21.11 1.74
N THR A 69 -33.23 -20.60 2.49
CA THR A 69 -33.06 -19.68 3.61
C THR A 69 -31.91 -20.03 4.58
N PRO A 70 -31.73 -21.29 5.04
CA PRO A 70 -30.62 -21.64 5.93
C PRO A 70 -29.23 -21.48 5.26
N ASP A 71 -29.13 -21.67 3.94
CA ASP A 71 -27.88 -21.53 3.19
C ASP A 71 -27.45 -20.05 3.10
N PHE A 72 -28.40 -19.15 2.86
CA PHE A 72 -28.15 -17.69 2.87
C PHE A 72 -27.75 -17.18 4.25
N LEU A 73 -28.32 -17.74 5.31
CA LEU A 73 -27.95 -17.41 6.68
C LEU A 73 -26.50 -17.80 6.96
N GLY A 74 -26.09 -19.01 6.55
CA GLY A 74 -24.71 -19.48 6.69
C GLY A 74 -23.70 -18.60 5.93
N ILE A 75 -24.03 -18.19 4.71
CA ILE A 75 -23.22 -17.24 3.93
C ILE A 75 -23.14 -15.88 4.64
N GLY A 76 -24.27 -15.36 5.11
CA GLY A 76 -24.35 -14.08 5.81
C GLY A 76 -23.45 -14.04 7.06
N VAL A 77 -23.49 -15.10 7.88
CA VAL A 77 -22.63 -15.25 9.06
C VAL A 77 -21.16 -15.36 8.67
N GLY A 78 -20.84 -16.15 7.65
CA GLY A 78 -19.47 -16.32 7.14
C GLY A 78 -18.85 -15.01 6.66
N ILE A 79 -19.57 -14.25 5.82
CA ILE A 79 -19.16 -12.91 5.35
C ILE A 79 -19.07 -11.92 6.51
N GLY A 80 -20.05 -11.92 7.41
CA GLY A 80 -20.08 -11.06 8.59
C GLY A 80 -18.84 -11.22 9.45
N LEU A 81 -18.44 -12.46 9.76
CA LEU A 81 -17.23 -12.76 10.53
C LEU A 81 -15.94 -12.35 9.80
N ILE A 82 -15.89 -12.47 8.46
CA ILE A 82 -14.75 -11.99 7.67
C ILE A 82 -14.64 -10.47 7.77
N LEU A 83 -15.74 -9.74 7.60
CA LEU A 83 -15.76 -8.28 7.69
C LEU A 83 -15.41 -7.79 9.10
N LEU A 84 -15.94 -8.45 10.14
CA LEU A 84 -15.64 -8.15 11.53
C LEU A 84 -14.15 -8.34 11.83
N SER A 85 -13.57 -9.45 11.37
CA SER A 85 -12.13 -9.71 11.54
C SER A 85 -11.23 -8.66 10.87
N ARG A 86 -11.67 -8.06 9.76
CA ARG A 86 -10.96 -6.97 9.08
C ARG A 86 -10.99 -5.66 9.87
N LYS A 87 -12.12 -5.34 10.51
CA LYS A 87 -12.25 -4.16 11.38
C LYS A 87 -11.37 -4.26 12.63
N PHE A 88 -11.27 -5.43 13.25
CA PHE A 88 -10.40 -5.60 14.42
C PHE A 88 -8.91 -5.57 14.05
N LYS A 89 -8.54 -6.07 12.86
CA LYS A 89 -7.14 -6.04 12.40
C LYS A 89 -6.67 -4.66 11.96
N SER A 90 -7.56 -3.71 11.66
CA SER A 90 -7.18 -2.36 11.24
C SER A 90 -6.66 -1.47 12.38
N ASN A 91 -6.98 -1.81 13.64
CA ASN A 91 -6.51 -1.06 14.82
C ASN A 91 -5.11 -1.49 15.31
N VAL A 92 -4.56 -2.57 14.77
CA VAL A 92 -3.15 -2.92 15.01
C VAL A 92 -2.29 -2.03 14.13
N ARG A 93 -1.88 -0.87 14.66
CA ARG A 93 -0.82 -0.03 14.08
C ARG A 93 0.44 -0.89 13.96
N SER A 94 0.65 -1.52 12.80
CA SER A 94 1.92 -2.18 12.53
C SER A 94 3.00 -1.11 12.67
N ARG A 95 3.90 -1.28 13.64
CA ARG A 95 5.05 -0.41 13.87
C ARG A 95 5.90 -0.44 12.60
N ALA A 96 5.61 0.46 11.67
CA ALA A 96 6.22 0.46 10.37
C ALA A 96 7.65 0.94 10.57
N SER A 97 8.60 0.00 10.57
CA SER A 97 10.03 0.29 10.50
C SER A 97 10.27 1.31 9.39
N ARG A 98 11.17 2.27 9.63
CA ARG A 98 11.42 3.47 8.81
C ARG A 98 11.84 3.19 7.34
N GLY A 99 12.04 1.92 6.94
CA GLY A 99 12.21 1.49 5.54
C GLY A 99 11.07 0.63 4.96
N SER A 100 10.09 0.22 5.77
CA SER A 100 8.95 -0.60 5.35
C SER A 100 7.96 0.18 4.48
N THR A 101 7.74 1.45 4.78
CA THR A 101 6.82 2.34 4.04
C THR A 101 7.31 2.64 2.64
N GLU A 102 8.61 2.94 2.47
CA GLU A 102 9.24 3.13 1.15
C GLU A 102 9.15 1.87 0.29
N ARG A 103 9.51 0.69 0.85
CA ARG A 103 9.39 -0.60 0.17
C ARG A 103 7.94 -0.90 -0.21
N LYS A 104 6.99 -0.62 0.67
CA LYS A 104 5.54 -0.76 0.40
C LYS A 104 5.07 0.18 -0.71
N LEU A 105 5.54 1.43 -0.73
CA LEU A 105 5.20 2.41 -1.77
C LEU A 105 5.77 1.99 -3.12
N LYS A 106 7.03 1.54 -3.17
CA LYS A 106 7.67 0.98 -4.38
C LYS A 106 6.90 -0.23 -4.93
N ARG A 107 6.49 -1.17 -4.07
CA ARG A 107 5.63 -2.31 -4.48
C ARG A 107 4.29 -1.86 -5.02
N LYS A 108 3.61 -0.92 -4.34
CA LYS A 108 2.32 -0.38 -4.81
C LYS A 108 2.46 0.31 -6.17
N ARG A 109 3.56 1.05 -6.40
CA ARG A 109 3.87 1.65 -7.70
C ARG A 109 4.09 0.60 -8.78
N ARG A 110 4.89 -0.45 -8.51
CA ARG A 110 5.09 -1.54 -9.47
C ARG A 110 3.76 -2.16 -9.85
N ASN A 111 2.91 -2.45 -8.87
CA ASN A 111 1.58 -3.02 -9.11
C ASN A 111 0.67 -2.05 -9.87
N ALA A 112 0.76 -0.75 -9.62
CA ALA A 112 0.02 0.25 -10.40
C ALA A 112 0.49 0.32 -11.86
N LYS A 113 1.79 0.24 -12.14
CA LYS A 113 2.32 0.15 -13.50
C LYS A 113 1.88 -1.11 -14.22
N ILE A 114 1.89 -2.26 -13.54
CA ILE A 114 1.39 -3.53 -14.09
C ILE A 114 -0.09 -3.42 -14.43
N ARG A 115 -0.90 -2.84 -13.53
CA ARG A 115 -2.34 -2.61 -13.77
C ARG A 115 -2.59 -1.63 -14.91
N PHE A 116 -1.75 -0.62 -15.06
CA PHE A 116 -1.79 0.29 -16.21
C PHE A 116 -1.51 -0.46 -17.51
N GLY A 117 -0.43 -1.25 -17.56
CA GLY A 117 -0.10 -2.07 -18.73
C GLY A 117 -1.17 -3.10 -19.07
N PHE A 118 -1.76 -3.74 -18.06
CA PHE A 118 -2.90 -4.63 -18.23
C PHE A 118 -4.13 -3.89 -18.80
N GLY A 119 -4.44 -2.71 -18.26
CA GLY A 119 -5.54 -1.88 -18.78
C GLY A 119 -5.31 -1.42 -20.22
N LEU A 120 -4.07 -1.08 -20.57
CA LEU A 120 -3.67 -0.75 -21.94
C LEU A 120 -3.84 -1.96 -22.86
N GLY A 121 -3.40 -3.13 -22.43
CA GLY A 121 -3.58 -4.38 -23.17
C GLY A 121 -5.04 -4.70 -23.46
N LEU A 122 -5.92 -4.60 -22.44
CA LEU A 122 -7.35 -4.81 -22.63
C LEU A 122 -7.98 -3.80 -23.59
N LEU A 123 -7.60 -2.52 -23.47
CA LEU A 123 -8.12 -1.47 -24.34
C LEU A 123 -7.68 -1.71 -25.79
N SER A 124 -6.37 -1.91 -26.01
CA SER A 124 -5.83 -2.19 -27.35
C SER A 124 -6.43 -3.45 -27.96
N PHE A 125 -6.63 -4.50 -27.16
CA PHE A 125 -7.24 -5.75 -27.63
C PHE A 125 -8.71 -5.56 -28.00
N GLY A 126 -9.51 -4.90 -27.15
CA GLY A 126 -10.91 -4.61 -27.46
C GLY A 126 -11.08 -3.74 -28.72
N PHE A 127 -10.19 -2.75 -28.94
CA PHE A 127 -10.20 -2.00 -30.20
C PHE A 127 -9.75 -2.84 -31.40
N ALA A 128 -8.72 -3.69 -31.25
CA ALA A 128 -8.28 -4.58 -32.33
C ALA A 128 -9.40 -5.55 -32.74
N ASP A 129 -10.15 -6.07 -31.77
CA ASP A 129 -11.26 -7.01 -32.00
C ASP A 129 -12.44 -6.35 -32.71
N LEU A 130 -12.82 -5.14 -32.29
CA LEU A 130 -13.85 -4.34 -32.97
C LEU A 130 -13.51 -4.02 -34.43
N ASN A 131 -12.23 -3.89 -34.74
CA ASN A 131 -11.75 -3.68 -36.11
C ASN A 131 -11.54 -4.98 -36.88
N GLY A 132 -11.85 -6.14 -36.28
CA GLY A 132 -11.72 -7.46 -36.89
C GLY A 132 -10.28 -7.91 -37.14
N LEU A 133 -9.32 -7.43 -36.33
CA LEU A 133 -7.89 -7.74 -36.48
C LEU A 133 -7.42 -8.95 -35.68
N THR A 134 -8.32 -9.60 -34.95
CA THR A 134 -8.03 -10.62 -33.93
C THR A 134 -8.29 -12.05 -34.41
N GLY A 135 -9.10 -12.23 -35.46
CA GLY A 135 -9.47 -13.53 -36.01
C GLY A 135 -9.26 -13.63 -37.53
N PRO A 136 -9.15 -14.85 -38.07
CA PRO A 136 -8.99 -15.09 -39.50
C PRO A 136 -10.20 -14.66 -40.34
N ASN A 137 -11.38 -14.54 -39.72
CA ASN A 137 -12.64 -14.12 -40.36
C ASN A 137 -13.13 -12.74 -39.88
N GLY A 138 -12.30 -11.97 -39.17
CA GLY A 138 -12.69 -10.71 -38.53
C GLY A 138 -12.63 -10.77 -37.01
N SER A 139 -13.70 -10.33 -36.33
CA SER A 139 -13.79 -10.34 -34.86
C SER A 139 -13.81 -11.75 -34.28
N LEU A 140 -13.34 -11.88 -33.04
CA LEU A 140 -13.31 -13.14 -32.30
C LEU A 140 -14.73 -13.66 -32.01
N ASP A 141 -14.93 -14.96 -32.14
CA ASP A 141 -16.17 -15.60 -31.70
C ASP A 141 -16.13 -15.85 -30.19
N TRP A 142 -16.56 -14.84 -29.44
CA TRP A 142 -16.65 -14.91 -27.98
C TRP A 142 -17.60 -15.99 -27.48
N SER A 143 -18.58 -16.42 -28.29
CA SER A 143 -19.53 -17.45 -27.89
C SER A 143 -18.87 -18.83 -27.77
N ALA A 144 -17.94 -19.14 -28.68
CA ALA A 144 -17.15 -20.36 -28.65
C ALA A 144 -16.16 -20.41 -27.45
N ILE A 145 -15.68 -19.24 -27.01
CA ILE A 145 -14.70 -19.14 -25.92
C ILE A 145 -15.37 -19.18 -24.54
N ILE A 146 -16.47 -18.43 -24.39
CA ILE A 146 -17.17 -18.28 -23.11
C ILE A 146 -18.17 -19.43 -22.89
N GLY A 147 -18.60 -20.12 -23.96
CA GLY A 147 -19.59 -21.18 -23.90
C GLY A 147 -21.03 -20.68 -23.70
N PHE A 148 -21.25 -19.37 -23.86
CA PHE A 148 -22.57 -18.73 -23.79
C PHE A 148 -22.76 -17.83 -25.01
N PRO A 149 -23.96 -17.77 -25.62
CA PRO A 149 -24.22 -16.90 -26.76
C PRO A 149 -24.20 -15.42 -26.33
N VAL A 150 -23.02 -14.81 -26.36
CA VAL A 150 -22.83 -13.38 -26.10
C VAL A 150 -22.50 -12.67 -27.42
N PRO A 151 -23.15 -11.54 -27.74
CA PRO A 151 -22.75 -10.72 -28.87
C PRO A 151 -21.32 -10.20 -28.72
N ALA A 152 -20.48 -10.37 -29.73
CA ALA A 152 -19.06 -9.99 -29.69
C ALA A 152 -18.84 -8.52 -29.26
N ILE A 153 -19.62 -7.61 -29.83
CA ILE A 153 -19.59 -6.16 -29.53
C ILE A 153 -19.75 -5.87 -28.03
N SER A 154 -20.54 -6.67 -27.31
CA SER A 154 -20.76 -6.46 -25.88
C SER A 154 -19.52 -6.82 -25.04
N ILE A 155 -18.78 -7.86 -25.44
CA ILE A 155 -17.53 -8.23 -24.79
C ILE A 155 -16.47 -7.17 -25.10
N ASP A 156 -16.38 -6.70 -26.34
CA ASP A 156 -15.40 -5.69 -26.74
C ASP A 156 -15.59 -4.37 -26.00
N LEU A 157 -16.84 -3.89 -25.90
CA LEU A 157 -17.17 -2.73 -25.10
C LEU A 157 -16.81 -2.94 -23.63
N SER A 158 -17.04 -4.14 -23.09
CA SER A 158 -16.66 -4.46 -21.71
C SER A 158 -15.14 -4.40 -21.52
N LEU A 159 -14.35 -4.94 -22.47
CA LEU A 159 -12.89 -4.92 -22.44
C LEU A 159 -12.34 -3.49 -22.48
N ILE A 160 -12.91 -2.63 -23.34
CA ILE A 160 -12.56 -1.22 -23.44
C ILE A 160 -12.91 -0.47 -22.14
N MET A 161 -14.09 -0.72 -21.59
CA MET A 161 -14.53 -0.08 -20.34
C MET A 161 -13.67 -0.48 -19.16
N TYR A 162 -13.40 -1.78 -18.99
CA TYR A 162 -12.51 -2.28 -17.93
C TYR A 162 -11.07 -1.82 -18.14
N GLY A 163 -10.56 -1.84 -19.38
CA GLY A 163 -9.23 -1.34 -19.74
C GLY A 163 -9.05 0.14 -19.37
N SER A 164 -10.01 0.97 -19.76
CA SER A 164 -10.07 2.40 -19.43
C SER A 164 -10.15 2.64 -17.92
N PHE A 165 -10.97 1.87 -17.19
CA PHE A 165 -11.07 1.95 -15.74
C PHE A 165 -9.76 1.62 -15.03
N PHE A 166 -9.08 0.54 -15.44
CA PHE A 166 -7.80 0.15 -14.87
C PHE A 166 -6.71 1.18 -15.18
N MET A 167 -6.68 1.73 -16.39
CA MET A 167 -5.77 2.82 -16.77
C MET A 167 -6.03 4.09 -15.96
N TYR A 168 -7.28 4.57 -15.88
CA TYR A 168 -7.63 5.77 -15.13
C TYR A 168 -7.22 5.65 -13.66
N ARG A 169 -7.57 4.53 -13.01
CA ARG A 169 -7.27 4.30 -11.59
C ARG A 169 -5.77 4.19 -11.32
N SER A 170 -5.04 3.52 -12.20
CA SER A 170 -3.59 3.35 -12.07
C SER A 170 -2.83 4.64 -12.37
N MET A 171 -3.23 5.40 -13.39
CA MET A 171 -2.67 6.70 -13.72
C MET A 171 -2.89 7.70 -12.59
N ARG A 172 -4.10 7.76 -12.01
CA ARG A 172 -4.42 8.61 -10.85
C ARG A 172 -3.57 8.27 -9.62
N PHE A 173 -3.23 7.00 -9.43
CA PHE A 173 -2.32 6.58 -8.36
C PHE A 173 -0.87 6.95 -8.68
N LEU A 174 -0.43 6.75 -9.92
CA LEU A 174 0.93 7.07 -10.35
C LEU A 174 1.19 8.58 -10.32
N SER A 175 0.26 9.42 -10.77
CA SER A 175 0.39 10.88 -10.75
C SER A 175 0.47 11.46 -9.34
N ARG A 176 -0.29 10.90 -8.40
CA ARG A 176 -0.23 11.31 -6.99
C ARG A 176 1.05 10.87 -6.29
N THR A 177 1.64 9.76 -6.73
CA THR A 177 2.83 9.20 -6.08
C THR A 177 4.13 9.58 -6.76
N SER A 178 4.11 10.02 -8.02
CA SER A 178 5.30 10.46 -8.77
C SER A 178 5.97 11.64 -8.07
N GLY A 179 5.21 12.70 -7.74
CA GLY A 179 5.71 13.86 -7.01
C GLY A 179 6.24 13.50 -5.61
N ALA A 180 5.49 12.71 -4.84
CA ALA A 180 5.94 12.28 -3.51
C ALA A 180 7.22 11.44 -3.57
N ALA A 181 7.38 10.57 -4.57
CA ALA A 181 8.61 9.78 -4.69
C ALA A 181 9.79 10.56 -5.25
N GLN A 182 9.55 11.58 -6.08
CA GLN A 182 10.59 12.53 -6.49
C GLN A 182 11.12 13.24 -5.25
N MET A 183 10.24 13.77 -4.39
CA MET A 183 10.62 14.37 -3.11
C MET A 183 11.40 13.41 -2.21
N PHE A 184 10.98 12.13 -2.08
CA PHE A 184 11.74 11.14 -1.29
C PHE A 184 13.08 10.76 -1.92
N SER A 185 13.17 10.66 -3.25
CA SER A 185 14.43 10.36 -3.94
C SER A 185 15.40 11.52 -3.87
N GLU A 186 14.89 12.75 -3.95
CA GLU A 186 15.67 13.98 -3.86
C GLU A 186 16.18 14.21 -2.44
N ALA A 187 15.34 13.99 -1.42
CA ALA A 187 15.75 13.99 -0.01
C ALA A 187 16.84 12.92 0.25
N ARG A 188 16.71 11.71 -0.32
CA ARG A 188 17.77 10.69 -0.23
C ARG A 188 19.04 11.11 -0.97
N ARG A 189 18.93 11.78 -2.12
CA ARG A 189 20.10 12.21 -2.91
C ARG A 189 20.88 13.31 -2.20
N LYS A 190 20.19 14.24 -1.53
CA LYS A 190 20.80 15.24 -0.66
C LYS A 190 21.49 14.60 0.56
N ASN A 191 20.87 13.58 1.17
CA ASN A 191 21.44 12.91 2.34
C ASN A 191 22.63 11.98 2.01
N ILE A 192 22.66 11.33 0.83
CA ILE A 192 23.75 10.41 0.44
C ILE A 192 25.08 11.15 0.17
N GLY A 193 25.05 12.46 -0.10
CA GLY A 193 26.27 13.25 -0.33
C GLY A 193 26.83 13.96 0.90
N GLN A 194 26.10 14.01 2.02
CA GLN A 194 26.40 14.93 3.13
C GLN A 194 26.36 14.29 4.53
N ASP A 195 25.86 13.07 4.68
CA ASP A 195 25.60 12.49 6.02
C ASP A 195 26.65 11.47 6.53
N ASP A 196 27.62 11.05 5.73
CA ASP A 196 28.62 10.05 6.17
C ASP A 196 29.70 10.62 7.10
N SER A 197 29.79 11.95 7.28
CA SER A 197 30.73 12.57 8.23
C SER A 197 30.12 12.92 9.60
N PHE A 198 28.79 12.85 9.77
CA PHE A 198 28.14 13.28 11.02
C PHE A 198 27.54 12.16 11.87
N PHE A 199 27.37 10.95 11.31
CA PHE A 199 26.65 9.87 12.00
C PHE A 199 27.40 8.53 12.13
N GLU A 200 28.70 8.47 11.85
CA GLU A 200 29.53 7.33 12.22
C GLU A 200 29.98 7.42 13.70
N GLY A 201 29.01 7.60 14.60
CA GLY A 201 29.14 7.54 16.04
C GLY A 201 28.43 6.30 16.58
N GLY A 202 29.14 5.18 16.57
CA GLY A 202 28.62 3.88 16.99
C GLY A 202 28.02 3.85 18.42
N LYS A 203 26.89 3.15 18.52
CA LYS A 203 26.41 2.38 19.69
C LYS A 203 26.73 2.97 21.08
N ARG A 204 25.84 3.84 21.57
CA ARG A 204 25.29 3.89 22.96
C ARG A 204 24.84 5.32 23.21
N SER A 205 23.53 5.55 23.32
CA SER A 205 22.91 6.44 24.31
C SER A 205 21.52 6.87 23.83
N ARG A 206 20.51 6.55 24.62
CA ARG A 206 19.22 7.25 24.60
C ARG A 206 19.47 8.67 25.11
N ARG A 207 19.76 9.63 24.23
CA ARG A 207 19.68 11.06 24.60
C ARG A 207 18.86 11.81 23.56
N LYS A 208 17.90 12.58 24.09
CA LYS A 208 17.06 13.55 23.37
C LYS A 208 17.94 14.34 22.40
N PHE A 209 17.39 14.62 21.21
CA PHE A 209 17.93 15.63 20.31
C PHE A 209 18.05 16.93 21.10
N LYS A 210 19.29 17.30 21.42
CA LYS A 210 19.64 18.55 22.08
C LYS A 210 19.82 19.59 20.98
N GLY A 211 19.04 20.67 21.02
CA GLY A 211 19.15 21.78 20.06
C GLY A 211 20.54 22.42 20.11
N GLY A 212 20.93 23.11 19.03
CA GLY A 212 22.32 23.51 18.73
C GLY A 212 23.12 24.19 19.86
N LEU A 213 22.48 24.85 20.81
CA LEU A 213 23.20 25.42 21.97
C LEU A 213 23.67 24.36 22.98
N GLU A 214 22.87 23.30 23.17
CA GLU A 214 23.17 22.22 24.10
C GLU A 214 24.12 21.16 23.52
N SER A 215 24.35 21.16 22.20
CA SER A 215 25.31 20.26 21.52
C SER A 215 26.76 20.77 21.63
N LEU A 216 26.96 22.08 21.84
CA LEU A 216 28.28 22.70 21.97
C LEU A 216 28.93 22.46 23.34
N GLY A 217 28.17 22.01 24.34
CA GLY A 217 28.70 21.71 25.68
C GLY A 217 29.31 22.92 26.42
N LYS A 218 29.17 24.13 25.88
CA LYS A 218 29.69 25.39 26.41
C LYS A 218 28.54 26.28 26.86
N ALA A 219 28.62 26.82 28.08
CA ALA A 219 27.63 27.75 28.60
C ALA A 219 27.64 29.12 27.90
N ASN A 220 28.77 29.48 27.27
CA ASN A 220 29.00 30.78 26.66
C ASN A 220 29.30 30.62 25.16
N ALA A 221 28.37 30.03 24.41
CA ALA A 221 28.53 29.89 22.96
C ALA A 221 28.42 31.27 22.29
N THR A 222 29.43 31.63 21.50
CA THR A 222 29.43 32.89 20.75
C THR A 222 28.63 32.75 19.45
N VAL A 223 28.15 33.87 18.90
CA VAL A 223 27.41 33.87 17.62
C VAL A 223 28.21 33.20 16.49
N SER A 224 29.55 33.32 16.54
CA SER A 224 30.47 32.64 15.60
C SER A 224 30.43 31.12 15.68
N ASP A 225 30.33 30.55 16.88
CA ASP A 225 30.29 29.09 17.05
C ASP A 225 28.96 28.52 16.51
N LEU A 226 27.85 29.26 16.67
CA LEU A 226 26.57 28.88 16.08
C LEU A 226 26.60 29.00 14.55
N TYR A 227 27.17 30.09 14.03
CA TYR A 227 27.22 30.40 12.60
C TYR A 227 28.05 29.37 11.82
N SER A 228 29.20 28.97 12.36
CA SER A 228 30.05 27.92 11.78
C SER A 228 29.42 26.53 11.87
N GLN A 229 28.72 26.21 12.96
CA GLN A 229 28.07 24.91 13.13
C GLN A 229 26.83 24.74 12.23
N LEU A 230 26.18 25.83 11.84
CA LEU A 230 25.09 25.85 10.86
C LEU A 230 25.59 25.77 9.40
N GLY A 231 26.93 25.74 9.19
CA GLY A 231 27.53 25.67 7.85
C GLY A 231 27.31 26.94 7.02
N LEU A 232 26.92 28.05 7.65
CA LEU A 232 26.64 29.31 6.94
C LEU A 232 27.91 30.02 6.48
N SER A 233 29.07 29.70 7.07
CA SER A 233 30.38 30.18 6.62
C SER A 233 30.74 29.74 5.20
N ASP A 234 30.16 28.63 4.74
CA ASP A 234 30.48 28.03 3.45
C ASP A 234 29.60 28.61 2.32
N TYR A 235 28.67 29.50 2.66
CA TYR A 235 27.77 30.21 1.74
C TYR A 235 28.04 31.73 1.68
N GLU A 236 29.13 32.24 2.28
CA GLU A 236 29.62 33.59 1.98
C GLU A 236 30.35 33.55 0.62
N ASP A 237 29.70 34.02 -0.44
CA ASP A 237 30.27 34.07 -1.78
C ASP A 237 31.44 35.08 -1.84
N ASP A 238 32.51 34.77 -2.58
CA ASP A 238 33.69 35.66 -2.76
C ASP A 238 33.31 37.05 -3.35
N PHE A 239 32.11 37.19 -3.91
CA PHE A 239 31.57 38.45 -4.43
C PHE A 239 31.10 39.41 -3.32
N GLU A 240 30.57 38.91 -2.20
CA GLU A 240 30.20 39.76 -1.04
C GLU A 240 31.41 40.12 -0.17
N ARG A 241 32.49 39.33 -0.26
CA ARG A 241 33.76 39.55 0.43
C ARG A 241 34.44 40.88 0.06
N ASN A 242 34.18 41.41 -1.14
CA ASN A 242 34.75 42.67 -1.66
C ASN A 242 33.74 43.83 -1.75
N LEU A 243 32.48 43.66 -1.31
CA LEU A 243 31.45 44.67 -1.56
C LEU A 243 31.30 45.72 -0.44
N TYR A 244 31.98 45.52 0.70
CA TYR A 244 31.91 46.43 1.85
C TYR A 244 33.27 47.06 2.17
N ASP A 245 33.90 47.66 1.16
CA ASP A 245 34.91 48.70 1.38
C ASP A 245 34.17 50.02 1.64
N ASP A 246 34.11 50.42 2.91
CA ASP A 246 33.52 51.66 3.35
C ASP A 246 34.34 52.84 2.80
N TYR A 247 33.80 53.55 1.81
CA TYR A 247 34.32 54.82 1.30
C TYR A 247 34.07 55.93 2.32
N SER A 248 34.77 55.91 3.45
CA SER A 248 34.89 57.10 4.28
C SER A 248 36.30 57.22 4.85
N SER A 249 36.96 58.31 4.47
CA SER A 249 38.29 58.78 4.94
C SER A 249 39.55 58.07 4.39
N GLY A 250 39.96 58.50 3.19
CA GLY A 250 41.30 59.08 2.95
C GLY A 250 42.57 58.24 3.10
N ASP A 251 42.52 56.99 3.54
CA ASP A 251 43.67 56.08 3.59
C ASP A 251 43.19 54.66 3.26
N MET A 252 43.76 54.06 2.21
CA MET A 252 43.52 52.65 1.88
C MET A 252 44.15 51.76 2.97
N LYS A 253 43.38 51.45 4.01
CA LYS A 253 43.69 50.37 4.94
C LYS A 253 43.09 49.09 4.40
N VAL A 254 43.95 48.25 3.84
CA VAL A 254 43.60 46.89 3.40
C VAL A 254 43.31 46.07 4.66
N GLY A 255 42.04 45.78 4.93
CA GLY A 255 41.63 44.91 6.05
C GLY A 255 40.12 44.95 6.32
N ARG A 256 39.43 43.80 6.16
CA ARG A 256 37.98 43.62 6.40
C ARG A 256 37.68 43.82 7.89
N THR A 257 36.64 44.57 8.28
CA THR A 257 36.21 44.57 9.70
C THR A 257 35.75 43.17 10.12
N CYS A 258 36.32 42.64 11.19
CA CYS A 258 36.06 41.28 11.63
C CYS A 258 34.64 41.19 12.23
N HIS A 259 33.70 40.61 11.46
CA HIS A 259 32.30 40.48 11.87
C HIS A 259 32.10 39.66 13.16
N LEU A 260 33.06 38.81 13.52
CA LEU A 260 33.01 38.04 14.77
C LEU A 260 33.12 38.93 16.01
N CYS A 261 33.81 40.07 15.90
CA CYS A 261 33.98 41.03 16.99
C CYS A 261 33.44 42.41 16.67
N ASN A 262 32.76 42.57 15.53
CA ASN A 262 32.21 43.84 15.07
C ASN A 262 33.24 44.99 15.13
N GLY A 263 34.48 44.71 14.74
CA GLY A 263 35.59 45.67 14.79
C GLY A 263 36.26 45.88 16.15
N GLN A 264 35.82 45.24 17.24
CA GLN A 264 36.40 45.43 18.59
C GLN A 264 37.69 44.65 18.85
N GLY A 265 38.05 43.69 17.99
CA GLY A 265 39.20 42.80 18.15
C GLY A 265 38.85 41.46 18.81
N CYS A 266 39.25 40.36 18.17
CA CYS A 266 39.18 39.01 18.74
C CYS A 266 40.42 38.21 18.36
N ALA A 267 40.61 37.06 19.00
CA ALA A 267 41.77 36.19 18.77
C ALA A 267 41.94 35.76 17.30
N ARG A 268 40.85 35.77 16.52
CA ARG A 268 40.88 35.38 15.09
C ARG A 268 41.36 36.49 14.16
N CYS A 269 41.24 37.75 14.57
CA CYS A 269 41.78 38.92 13.86
C CYS A 269 42.97 39.52 14.61
N ASN A 270 43.73 38.71 15.37
CA ASN A 270 44.89 39.14 16.12
C ASN A 270 44.65 40.39 17.02
N GLN A 271 43.43 40.53 17.55
CA GLN A 271 42.95 41.68 18.33
C GLN A 271 42.89 43.03 17.60
N THR A 272 43.12 43.08 16.29
CA THR A 272 43.09 44.34 15.52
C THR A 272 41.66 44.77 15.18
N GLY A 273 40.71 43.84 15.25
CA GLY A 273 39.34 44.07 14.81
C GLY A 273 39.19 44.01 13.29
N MET A 274 40.29 43.77 12.56
CA MET A 274 40.32 43.66 11.10
C MET A 274 40.98 42.34 10.67
N LEU A 275 40.40 41.69 9.68
CA LEU A 275 40.95 40.51 9.02
C LEU A 275 41.78 40.99 7.84
N ASP A 276 43.08 40.71 7.89
CA ASP A 276 43.99 40.84 6.74
C ASP A 276 43.63 39.83 5.64
#